data_AF-A0A5C8P6N8-F1
#
_entry.id   AF-A0A5C8P6N8-F1
#
_cell.length_a   1.000
_cell.length_b   1.000
_cell.length_c   1.000
_cell.angle_alpha   90.00
_cell.angle_beta   90.00
_cell.angle_gamma   90.00
#
_symmetry.space_group_name_H-M   'P 1'
#
loop_
_entity.id
_entity.type
_entity.pdbx_description
1 polymer ?
#
loop_
_entity_poly.entity_id
_entity_poly.type
_entity_poly.pdbx_seq_one_letter_code
_entity_poly.pdbx_strand_id
1 'polypeptide(L)' 'MANAPKFADVKVGDELPALKLAPISRHQLALYCGGSGDHNPIHVDIDFAKKFGFKDVFAHGMLSMA' A
#
# COMPACT_ATOMS: atom_id res chain seq x y z
N MET A 1 7.09 12.87 15.32
CA MET A 1 7.91 12.33 14.21
C MET A 1 8.93 11.39 14.82
N ALA A 2 9.09 10.18 14.28
CA ALA A 2 10.12 9.26 14.77
C ALA A 2 11.50 9.85 14.42
N ASN A 3 12.41 9.87 15.38
CA ASN A 3 13.76 10.35 15.17
C ASN A 3 14.54 9.24 14.46
N ALA A 4 15.11 9.52 13.29
CA ALA A 4 15.91 8.53 12.57
C ALA A 4 17.17 8.18 13.38
N PRO A 5 17.56 6.89 13.47
CA PRO A 5 18.78 6.51 14.16
C PRO A 5 20.00 7.11 13.45
N LYS A 6 21.05 7.46 14.20
CA LYS A 6 22.33 7.87 13.59
C LYS A 6 23.11 6.61 13.23
N PHE A 7 24.03 6.74 12.27
CA PHE A 7 24.88 5.63 11.85
C PHE A 7 25.67 4.98 13.01
N ALA A 8 26.13 5.78 13.98
CA ALA A 8 26.85 5.28 15.15
C ALA A 8 25.98 4.44 16.12
N ASP A 9 24.66 4.52 16.00
CA ASP A 9 23.70 3.90 16.91
C ASP A 9 23.17 2.54 16.40
N VAL A 10 23.53 2.14 15.17
CA VAL A 10 23.07 0.89 14.53
C VAL A 10 24.19 -0.13 14.40
N LYS A 11 23.86 -1.41 14.56
CA LYS A 11 24.79 -2.54 14.47
C LYS A 11 24.22 -3.65 13.59
N VAL A 12 25.10 -4.45 13.01
CA VAL A 12 24.70 -5.65 12.26
C VAL A 12 23.95 -6.59 13.20
N GLY A 13 22.73 -6.97 12.82
CA GLY A 13 21.84 -7.80 13.62
C GLY A 13 20.73 -7.03 14.34
N ASP A 14 20.74 -5.69 14.30
CA ASP A 14 19.62 -4.91 14.82
C ASP A 14 18.36 -5.10 13.96
N GLU A 15 17.21 -5.24 14.62
CA GLU A 15 15.90 -5.38 13.98
C GLU A 15 15.07 -4.09 14.09
N LEU A 16 14.30 -3.80 13.04
CA LEU A 16 13.30 -2.74 13.10
C LEU A 16 12.07 -3.21 13.88
N PRO A 17 11.39 -2.30 14.61
CA PRO A 17 10.09 -2.61 15.18
C PRO A 17 9.12 -3.07 14.09
N ALA A 18 8.30 -4.07 14.41
CA ALA A 18 7.30 -4.57 13.47
C ALA A 18 6.34 -3.45 13.05
N LEU A 19 6.28 -3.19 11.74
CA LEU A 19 5.33 -2.24 11.18
C LEU A 19 3.94 -2.90 11.09
N LYS A 20 2.98 -2.34 11.81
CA LYS A 20 1.56 -2.73 11.70
C LYS A 20 0.78 -1.57 11.11
N LEU A 21 0.23 -1.76 9.93
CA LEU A 21 -0.61 -0.79 9.25
C LEU A 21 -2.09 -1.15 9.42
N ALA A 22 -2.95 -0.14 9.37
CA ALA A 22 -4.38 -0.36 9.24
C ALA A 22 -4.69 -0.99 7.87
N PRO A 23 -5.82 -1.72 7.74
CA PRO A 23 -6.26 -2.24 6.45
C PRO A 23 -6.42 -1.13 5.40
N ILE A 24 -6.06 -1.44 4.16
CA ILE A 24 -6.23 -0.51 3.03
C ILE A 24 -7.72 -0.34 2.74
N SER A 25 -8.18 0.91 2.80
CA SER A 25 -9.56 1.28 2.47
C SER A 25 -9.74 1.57 0.98
N ARG A 26 -10.97 1.46 0.47
CA ARG A 26 -11.29 1.85 -0.92
C ARG A 26 -11.01 3.33 -1.19
N HIS A 27 -11.13 4.18 -0.17
CA HIS A 27 -10.79 5.59 -0.29
C HIS A 27 -9.30 5.78 -0.60
N GLN A 28 -8.41 5.02 0.06
CA GLN A 28 -6.98 5.04 -0.24
C GLN A 28 -6.68 4.53 -1.66
N LEU A 29 -7.40 3.51 -2.14
CA LEU A 29 -7.26 3.04 -3.53
C LEU A 29 -7.63 4.14 -4.54
N ALA A 30 -8.73 4.86 -4.30
CA ALA A 30 -9.15 5.96 -5.15
C ALA A 30 -8.16 7.13 -5.13
N LEU A 31 -7.65 7.51 -3.94
CA LEU A 31 -6.62 8.55 -3.81
C LEU A 31 -5.32 8.15 -4.52
N TYR A 32 -4.87 6.91 -4.33
CA TYR A 32 -3.64 6.42 -4.97
C TYR A 32 -3.78 6.33 -6.49
N CYS A 33 -4.94 5.88 -6.99
CA CYS A 33 -5.29 5.91 -8.41
C CYS A 33 -5.12 7.32 -9.00
N GLY A 34 -5.65 8.34 -8.33
CA GLY A 34 -5.47 9.75 -8.73
C GLY A 34 -4.03 10.27 -8.62
N GLY A 35 -3.30 9.89 -7.56
CA GLY A 35 -1.94 10.39 -7.30
C GLY A 35 -0.84 9.70 -8.11
N SER A 36 -1.01 8.42 -8.45
CA SER A 36 -0.03 7.63 -9.20
C SER A 36 -0.25 7.68 -10.71
N GLY A 37 -1.46 8.01 -11.16
CA GLY A 37 -1.87 7.91 -12.57
C GLY A 37 -2.18 6.48 -13.02
N ASP A 38 -2.08 5.48 -12.13
CA ASP A 38 -2.52 4.11 -12.41
C ASP A 38 -4.04 4.00 -12.24
N HIS A 39 -4.71 4.23 -13.36
CA HIS A 39 -6.16 4.18 -13.51
C HIS A 39 -6.70 2.81 -13.93
N ASN A 40 -5.95 1.72 -13.73
CA ASN A 40 -6.47 0.38 -14.02
C ASN A 40 -7.76 0.14 -13.19
N PRO A 41 -8.91 -0.15 -13.84
CA PRO A 41 -10.18 -0.32 -13.14
C PRO A 41 -10.17 -1.42 -12.08
N ILE A 42 -9.24 -2.39 -12.18
CA ILE A 42 -9.08 -3.47 -11.20
C ILE A 42 -8.90 -2.97 -9.75
N HIS A 43 -8.44 -1.73 -9.56
CA HIS A 43 -8.19 -1.14 -8.26
C HIS A 43 -9.37 -0.39 -7.65
N VAL A 44 -10.37 0.02 -8.45
CA VAL A 44 -11.46 0.91 -7.98
C VAL A 44 -12.86 0.51 -8.44
N ASP A 45 -12.98 -0.31 -9.49
CA ASP A 45 -14.24 -0.79 -10.05
C ASP A 45 -14.47 -2.26 -9.68
N ILE A 46 -15.43 -2.48 -8.78
CA ILE A 46 -15.79 -3.83 -8.31
C ILE A 46 -16.50 -4.66 -9.38
N ASP A 47 -17.23 -4.05 -10.30
CA ASP A 47 -17.94 -4.78 -11.34
C ASP A 47 -16.94 -5.26 -12.40
N PHE A 48 -15.95 -4.43 -12.72
CA PHE A 48 -14.80 -4.85 -13.51
C PHE A 48 -14.06 -6.01 -12.85
N ALA A 49 -13.71 -5.89 -11.56
CA ALA A 49 -12.98 -6.96 -10.84
C ALA A 49 -13.75 -8.29 -10.84
N LYS A 50 -15.07 -8.25 -10.57
CA LYS A 50 -15.94 -9.44 -10.59
C LYS A 50 -16.02 -10.08 -11.97
N LYS A 51 -16.05 -9.28 -13.04
CA LYS A 51 -16.05 -9.81 -14.42
C LYS A 51 -14.81 -10.64 -14.73
N PHE A 52 -13.68 -10.35 -14.08
CA PHE A 52 -12.43 -11.11 -14.20
C PHE A 52 -12.24 -12.17 -13.10
N GLY A 53 -13.29 -12.49 -12.34
CA GLY A 53 -13.27 -13.58 -11.36
C GLY A 53 -12.74 -13.18 -9.98
N PHE A 54 -12.49 -11.90 -9.72
CA PHE A 54 -12.08 -11.43 -8.40
C PHE A 54 -13.30 -11.13 -7.52
N LYS A 55 -13.18 -11.42 -6.22
CA LYS A 55 -14.24 -11.16 -5.24
C LYS A 55 -14.44 -9.67 -4.97
N ASP A 56 -13.38 -8.89 -5.02
CA ASP A 56 -13.34 -7.45 -4.76
C ASP A 56 -12.16 -6.79 -5.51
N VAL A 57 -12.11 -5.46 -5.49
CA VAL A 57 -10.93 -4.68 -5.90
C VAL A 57 -9.78 -4.89 -4.92
N PHE A 58 -8.55 -4.64 -5.38
CA PHE A 58 -7.37 -4.80 -4.54
C PHE A 58 -6.32 -3.71 -4.81
N ALA A 59 -5.38 -3.57 -3.89
CA ALA A 59 -4.39 -2.51 -3.91
C ALA A 59 -3.50 -2.53 -5.14
N HIS A 60 -3.09 -1.35 -5.59
CA HIS A 60 -1.98 -1.18 -6.52
C HIS A 60 -0.72 -1.81 -5.94
N GLY A 61 0.09 -2.47 -6.78
CA GLY A 61 1.35 -3.06 -6.31
C GLY A 61 2.26 -2.03 -5.66
N MET A 62 2.34 -0.83 -6.26
CA MET A 62 3.16 0.27 -5.76
C MET A 62 2.57 0.97 -4.52
N LEU A 63 1.27 0.83 -4.23
CA LEU A 63 0.69 1.32 -2.99
C LEU A 63 1.14 0.46 -1.80
N SER A 64 1.29 -0.85 -1.98
CA SER A 64 1.79 -1.74 -0.92
C SER A 64 3.29 -1.60 -0.64
N MET A 65 4.05 -1.05 -1.59
CA MET A 65 5.48 -0.76 -1.43
C MET A 65 5.73 0.52 -0.61
N ALA A 66 4.81 1.48 -0.69
CA ALA A 66 4.97 2.83 -0.17
C ALA A 66 4.86 2.94 1.36
#